data_AF-A0A350IUW3-F1
#
_entry.id   AF-A0A350IUW3-F1
#
_cell.length_a   1.000
_cell.length_b   1.000
_cell.length_c   1.000
_cell.angle_alpha   90.00
_cell.angle_beta   90.00
_cell.angle_gamma   90.00
#
_symmetry.space_group_name_H-M   'P 1'
#
loop_
_entity.id
_entity.type
_entity.pdbx_description
1 polymer ?
#
loop_
_entity_poly.entity_id
_entity_poly.type
_entity_poly.pdbx_seq_one_letter_code
_entity_poly.pdbx_strand_id
1 'polypeptide(L)'
;MAAPKSGTSKGRVVQIMGPVVDVSFAGGRLPRTYDALEIARDGGRRLVLEVEQDLGNGVVRTIAMGSTDGLRRGDEVVSTGAPITVPVGEVTLGRMFDVIGDPIDGMPAPKAERHPIHRKPPPVSEQDVSQQILETGLKVIDLICPFSKGSKIGLFGGAGVGKTVIVNEMIRNIAEEHSGYSVFAGVGERTREGRDLYGDMKESGVLDRTALVFGQMNEPPGARARVALTGLTMAEYFRDEKSADVLLFIDNIFRYVLAGAEVSALLGRMPSAVGYQPTLATEMGDLEERITSTRKGSITSVQAVYVPADDFTDPAVATTFAHLGATVSLSRALTEIGIYPAVDPLDSTSRALDPRIVGEEHYRVATGVKRILQEYKDLQDIIAILGQEELTDDQKLTVARARRVQRFLSQPFKVAEVFTGRPGIYVKLEETIRGFGEILDGQHDDLPEDAFYMVGTIDQAVAKGRELGGAAAEGGGAGADGKVDAPAEPATGEKEPTEETVESPEETPATEKTETAAEKIEEPAPEKIEEPAPEKIEKPATEKIEKPVAGKAAESPVHRVVDKPSPKKAAVPAKKAVAPSGRARKAKPDQDS
;
A
#
# COMPACT_ATOMS: atom_id res chain seq x y z
N MET A 1 -32.09 7.70 -22.55
CA MET A 1 -32.74 8.75 -21.72
C MET A 1 -32.26 10.11 -22.20
N ALA A 2 -33.10 11.15 -22.16
CA ALA A 2 -32.68 12.49 -22.59
C ALA A 2 -31.65 13.10 -21.63
N ALA A 3 -30.66 13.82 -22.17
CA ALA A 3 -29.65 14.52 -21.38
C ALA A 3 -30.32 15.56 -20.44
N PRO A 4 -29.95 15.64 -19.16
CA PRO A 4 -30.54 16.59 -18.24
C PRO A 4 -30.11 18.03 -18.61
N LYS A 5 -31.07 18.92 -18.80
CA LYS A 5 -30.80 20.36 -18.99
C LYS A 5 -30.11 20.92 -17.74
N SER A 6 -28.85 21.34 -17.87
CA SER A 6 -28.04 21.91 -16.80
C SER A 6 -28.42 23.38 -16.54
N GLY A 7 -29.40 23.58 -15.65
CA GLY A 7 -29.60 24.88 -15.01
C GLY A 7 -28.64 25.01 -13.83
N THR A 8 -27.64 25.90 -13.93
CA THR A 8 -26.74 26.23 -12.82
C THR A 8 -27.55 26.86 -11.68
N SER A 9 -27.86 26.10 -10.63
CA SER A 9 -28.50 26.64 -9.44
C SER A 9 -27.46 27.39 -8.60
N LYS A 10 -27.84 28.56 -8.09
CA LYS A 10 -27.01 29.36 -7.18
C LYS A 10 -27.50 29.19 -5.75
N GLY A 11 -26.56 28.94 -4.85
CA GLY A 11 -26.78 28.85 -3.41
C GLY A 11 -25.95 29.88 -2.65
N ARG A 12 -26.10 29.89 -1.33
CA ARG A 12 -25.29 30.68 -0.41
C ARG A 12 -24.82 29.85 0.77
N VAL A 13 -23.58 30.05 1.21
CA VAL A 13 -23.06 29.44 2.44
C VAL A 13 -23.87 29.92 3.64
N VAL A 14 -24.44 28.99 4.42
CA VAL A 14 -25.20 29.31 5.65
C VAL A 14 -24.41 28.99 6.92
N GLN A 15 -23.61 27.92 6.91
CA GLN A 15 -22.82 27.48 8.06
C GLN A 15 -21.52 26.81 7.61
N ILE A 16 -20.48 26.94 8.43
CA ILE A 16 -19.12 26.43 8.19
C ILE A 16 -18.67 25.77 9.50
N MET A 17 -18.17 24.55 9.43
CA MET A 17 -17.74 23.71 10.55
C MET A 17 -16.48 22.95 10.16
N GLY A 18 -15.32 23.60 10.26
CA GLY A 18 -14.09 23.11 9.66
C GLY A 18 -14.29 22.89 8.16
N PRO A 19 -13.99 21.69 7.60
CA PRO A 19 -14.17 21.41 6.18
C PRO A 19 -15.63 21.12 5.78
N VAL A 20 -16.58 21.02 6.73
CA VAL A 20 -18.00 20.84 6.43
C VAL A 20 -18.67 22.19 6.22
N VAL A 21 -19.34 22.35 5.09
CA VAL A 21 -20.02 23.60 4.70
C VAL A 21 -21.48 23.28 4.37
N ASP A 22 -22.41 23.95 5.04
CA ASP A 22 -23.84 23.86 4.72
C ASP A 22 -24.21 25.02 3.77
N VAL A 23 -24.88 24.68 2.66
CA VAL A 23 -25.22 25.61 1.57
C VAL A 23 -26.73 25.61 1.33
N SER A 24 -27.35 26.80 1.34
CA SER A 24 -28.78 26.97 1.07
C SER A 24 -29.04 27.39 -0.38
N PHE A 25 -29.99 26.73 -1.03
CA PHE A 25 -30.47 27.04 -2.38
C PHE A 25 -31.88 27.62 -2.31
N ALA A 26 -32.02 28.88 -2.75
CA ALA A 26 -33.28 29.62 -2.70
C ALA A 26 -34.24 29.23 -3.85
N GLY A 27 -34.74 28.00 -3.80
CA GLY A 27 -35.66 27.44 -4.78
C GLY A 27 -34.98 26.91 -6.06
N GLY A 28 -35.73 26.13 -6.84
CA GLY A 28 -35.23 25.38 -7.99
C GLY A 28 -34.91 23.93 -7.65
N ARG A 29 -34.09 23.27 -8.47
CA ARG A 29 -33.65 21.88 -8.23
C ARG A 29 -32.47 21.88 -7.26
N LEU A 30 -32.63 21.23 -6.11
CA LEU A 30 -31.50 20.95 -5.22
C LEU A 30 -30.43 20.12 -5.96
N PRO A 31 -29.14 20.39 -5.71
CA PRO A 31 -28.07 19.45 -6.03
C PRO A 31 -28.34 18.08 -5.42
N ARG A 32 -27.90 17.02 -6.11
CA ARG A 32 -27.96 15.64 -5.61
C ARG A 32 -26.77 15.35 -4.70
N THR A 33 -26.87 14.29 -3.90
CA THR A 33 -25.69 13.67 -3.29
C THR A 33 -24.64 13.38 -4.36
N TYR A 34 -23.39 13.68 -4.02
CA TYR A 34 -22.20 13.67 -4.85
C TYR A 34 -22.10 14.74 -5.95
N ASP A 35 -23.10 15.61 -6.16
CA ASP A 35 -22.92 16.76 -7.07
C ASP A 35 -21.86 17.73 -6.50
N ALA A 36 -21.00 18.25 -7.38
CA ALA A 36 -19.99 19.24 -7.06
C ALA A 36 -20.56 20.66 -7.09
N LEU A 37 -20.17 21.46 -6.09
CA LEU A 37 -20.45 22.90 -6.01
C LEU A 37 -19.12 23.67 -6.05
N GLU A 38 -19.13 24.84 -6.68
CA GLU A 38 -17.95 25.70 -6.80
C GLU A 38 -18.17 27.04 -6.08
N ILE A 39 -17.13 27.49 -5.38
CA ILE A 39 -17.02 28.82 -4.80
C ILE A 39 -15.78 29.49 -5.39
N ALA A 40 -15.98 30.65 -6.03
CA ALA A 40 -14.87 31.45 -6.55
C ALA A 40 -14.01 32.01 -5.40
N ARG A 41 -12.69 31.98 -5.56
CA ARG A 41 -11.71 32.50 -4.60
C ARG A 41 -10.75 33.48 -5.30
N ASP A 42 -10.02 34.25 -4.50
CA ASP A 42 -9.07 35.23 -5.01
C ASP A 42 -7.96 34.59 -5.86
N GLY A 43 -7.53 35.34 -6.89
CA GLY A 43 -6.52 34.89 -7.85
C GLY A 43 -7.03 33.89 -8.90
N GLY A 44 -8.34 33.78 -9.10
CA GLY A 44 -8.94 32.87 -10.09
C GLY A 44 -8.98 31.41 -9.67
N ARG A 45 -8.67 31.11 -8.39
CA ARG A 45 -8.81 29.78 -7.80
C ARG A 45 -10.28 29.47 -7.51
N ARG A 46 -10.64 28.19 -7.45
CA ARG A 46 -11.96 27.72 -7.00
C ARG A 46 -11.82 26.80 -5.80
N LEU A 47 -12.76 26.89 -4.87
CA LEU A 47 -12.97 25.88 -3.84
C LEU A 47 -14.11 24.99 -4.30
N VAL A 48 -13.87 23.68 -4.40
CA VAL A 48 -14.89 22.68 -4.71
C VAL A 48 -15.42 22.08 -3.41
N LEU A 49 -16.73 21.96 -3.33
CA LEU A 49 -17.47 21.27 -2.27
C LEU A 49 -18.23 20.09 -2.89
N GLU A 50 -18.24 18.93 -2.25
CA GLU A 50 -19.07 17.79 -2.67
C GLU A 50 -20.28 17.65 -1.75
N VAL A 51 -21.48 17.45 -2.33
CA VAL A 51 -22.73 17.30 -1.56
C VAL A 51 -22.83 15.92 -0.92
N GLU A 52 -22.95 15.88 0.40
CA GLU A 52 -23.00 14.65 1.20
C GLU A 52 -24.43 14.31 1.66
N GLN A 53 -25.21 15.32 2.08
CA GLN A 53 -26.55 15.11 2.66
C GLN A 53 -27.51 16.25 2.30
N ASP A 54 -28.80 15.93 2.12
CA ASP A 54 -29.90 16.91 2.13
C ASP A 54 -30.37 17.08 3.58
N LEU A 55 -30.30 18.30 4.12
CA LEU A 55 -30.75 18.63 5.48
C LEU A 55 -32.21 19.09 5.50
N GLY A 56 -32.88 19.16 4.34
CA GLY A 56 -34.20 19.74 4.16
C GLY A 56 -34.16 21.27 4.06
N ASN A 57 -35.33 21.87 3.85
CA ASN A 57 -35.53 23.33 3.74
C ASN A 57 -34.63 24.01 2.67
N GLY A 58 -34.19 23.27 1.65
CA GLY A 58 -33.29 23.78 0.62
C GLY A 58 -31.82 23.87 1.04
N VAL A 59 -31.42 23.26 2.17
CA VAL A 59 -30.04 23.25 2.65
C VAL A 59 -29.41 21.89 2.40
N VAL A 60 -28.26 21.89 1.74
CA VAL A 60 -27.40 20.71 1.58
C VAL A 60 -26.16 20.84 2.47
N ARG A 61 -25.75 19.72 3.06
CA ARG A 61 -24.45 19.57 3.73
C ARG A 61 -23.41 19.10 2.73
N THR A 62 -22.25 19.73 2.75
CA THR A 62 -21.16 19.45 1.82
C THR A 62 -19.83 19.30 2.56
N ILE A 63 -18.88 18.61 1.93
CA ILE A 63 -17.50 18.48 2.39
C ILE A 63 -16.55 19.20 1.40
N ALA A 64 -15.62 19.99 1.93
CA ALA A 64 -14.69 20.76 1.13
C ALA A 64 -13.48 19.92 0.66
N MET A 65 -13.10 20.09 -0.61
CA MET A 65 -11.90 19.48 -1.22
C MET A 65 -10.63 20.31 -1.00
N GLY A 66 -10.75 21.53 -0.45
CA GLY A 66 -9.63 22.43 -0.13
C GLY A 66 -9.91 23.23 1.14
N SER A 67 -9.01 24.14 1.52
CA SER A 67 -9.21 24.92 2.74
C SER A 67 -10.46 25.81 2.68
N THR A 68 -11.25 25.74 3.76
CA THR A 68 -12.38 26.61 4.05
C THR A 68 -11.97 27.94 4.68
N ASP A 69 -10.67 28.18 4.90
CA ASP A 69 -10.17 29.45 5.45
C ASP A 69 -10.63 30.64 4.61
N GLY A 70 -10.94 31.75 5.28
CA GLY A 70 -11.49 32.95 4.64
C GLY A 70 -12.87 32.81 4.00
N LEU A 71 -13.53 31.63 4.05
CA LEU A 71 -14.92 31.46 3.61
C LEU A 71 -15.87 32.17 4.58
N ARG A 72 -16.92 32.81 4.06
CA ARG A 72 -17.87 33.61 4.83
C ARG A 72 -19.30 33.12 4.60
N ARG A 73 -20.15 33.33 5.61
CA ARG A 73 -21.60 33.12 5.44
C ARG A 73 -22.14 34.15 4.46
N GLY A 74 -22.98 33.71 3.54
CA GLY A 74 -23.52 34.52 2.45
C GLY A 74 -22.75 34.43 1.14
N ASP A 75 -21.53 33.87 1.13
CA ASP A 75 -20.73 33.66 -0.09
C ASP A 75 -21.52 32.88 -1.15
N GLU A 76 -21.40 33.28 -2.41
CA GLU A 76 -22.13 32.69 -3.53
C GLU A 76 -21.53 31.33 -3.91
N VAL A 77 -22.39 30.33 -4.06
CA VAL A 77 -22.04 28.97 -4.42
C VAL A 77 -22.75 28.60 -5.72
N VAL A 78 -22.05 28.01 -6.69
CA VAL A 78 -22.62 27.59 -7.97
C VAL A 78 -22.65 26.06 -8.03
N SER A 79 -23.82 25.47 -8.28
CA SER A 79 -23.92 24.03 -8.56
C SER A 79 -23.49 23.75 -10.00
N THR A 80 -22.58 22.80 -10.17
CA THR A 80 -22.17 22.28 -11.49
C THR A 80 -23.24 21.37 -12.10
N GLY A 81 -24.13 20.79 -11.27
CA GLY A 81 -25.17 19.85 -11.68
C GLY A 81 -24.69 18.43 -12.03
N ALA A 82 -23.43 18.11 -11.72
CA ALA A 82 -22.81 16.80 -11.88
C ALA A 82 -21.79 16.56 -10.76
N PRO A 83 -21.29 15.32 -10.56
CA PRO A 83 -20.20 15.06 -9.62
C PRO A 83 -18.88 15.72 -10.01
N ILE A 84 -17.90 15.69 -9.09
CA ILE A 84 -16.51 16.08 -9.40
C ILE A 84 -16.05 15.29 -10.64
N THR A 85 -15.58 16.00 -11.66
CA THR A 85 -15.04 15.41 -12.89
C THR A 85 -13.57 15.71 -13.03
N VAL A 86 -12.81 14.75 -13.54
CA VAL A 86 -11.33 14.77 -13.60
C VAL A 86 -10.86 14.44 -15.02
N PRO A 87 -9.71 14.96 -15.48
CA PRO A 87 -9.24 14.73 -16.84
C PRO A 87 -8.86 13.25 -17.04
N VAL A 88 -9.09 12.74 -18.25
CA VAL A 88 -8.78 11.35 -18.62
C VAL A 88 -8.14 11.27 -20.01
N GLY A 89 -7.52 10.13 -20.32
CA GLY A 89 -6.82 9.86 -21.57
C GLY A 89 -5.31 10.02 -21.50
N GLU A 90 -4.60 9.67 -22.57
CA GLU A 90 -3.12 9.67 -22.64
C GLU A 90 -2.48 11.03 -22.29
N VAL A 91 -3.25 12.12 -22.37
CA VAL A 91 -2.86 13.47 -21.92
C VAL A 91 -2.68 13.61 -20.40
N THR A 92 -3.02 12.60 -19.59
CA THR A 92 -2.75 12.54 -18.15
C THR A 92 -1.45 11.79 -17.80
N LEU A 93 -0.82 11.11 -18.76
CA LEU A 93 0.42 10.37 -18.54
C LEU A 93 1.59 11.35 -18.36
N GLY A 94 2.49 11.07 -17.42
CA GLY A 94 3.60 11.94 -17.02
C GLY A 94 3.19 13.20 -16.26
N ARG A 95 1.91 13.35 -15.92
CA ARG A 95 1.34 14.53 -15.25
C ARG A 95 0.98 14.22 -13.79
N MET A 96 0.97 15.25 -12.95
CA MET A 96 0.49 15.18 -11.56
C MET A 96 -0.79 15.99 -11.38
N PHE A 97 -1.82 15.39 -10.77
CA PHE A 97 -3.12 16.01 -10.50
C PHE A 97 -3.49 15.98 -9.01
N ASP A 98 -4.33 16.93 -8.60
CA ASP A 98 -5.04 16.88 -7.32
C ASP A 98 -6.35 16.06 -7.40
N VAL A 99 -7.07 16.00 -6.28
CA VAL A 99 -8.37 15.32 -6.16
C VAL A 99 -9.45 15.84 -7.12
N ILE A 100 -9.42 17.13 -7.52
CA ILE A 100 -10.39 17.71 -8.46
C ILE A 100 -9.92 17.67 -9.91
N GLY A 101 -8.74 17.09 -10.18
CA GLY A 101 -8.19 16.93 -11.51
C GLY A 101 -7.63 18.23 -12.09
N ASP A 102 -7.17 19.15 -11.23
CA ASP A 102 -6.34 20.30 -11.62
C ASP A 102 -4.84 19.90 -11.51
N PRO A 103 -3.96 20.40 -12.40
CA PRO A 103 -2.55 19.99 -12.42
C PRO A 103 -1.75 20.62 -11.28
N ILE A 104 -0.90 19.82 -10.63
CA ILE A 104 0.01 20.25 -9.54
C ILE A 104 1.50 20.16 -9.92
N ASP A 105 1.79 19.80 -11.18
CA ASP A 105 3.15 19.73 -11.75
C ASP A 105 3.71 21.06 -12.28
N GLY A 106 2.96 22.16 -12.12
CA GLY A 106 3.34 23.47 -12.63
C GLY A 106 3.22 23.63 -14.15
N MET A 107 2.76 22.60 -14.88
CA MET A 107 2.49 22.68 -16.31
C MET A 107 1.02 23.06 -16.58
N PRO A 108 0.69 23.60 -17.77
CA PRO A 108 -0.69 23.97 -18.09
C PRO A 108 -1.69 22.81 -17.97
N ALA A 109 -2.94 23.15 -17.64
CA ALA A 109 -4.03 22.18 -17.58
C ALA A 109 -4.26 21.53 -18.96
N PRO A 110 -4.28 20.19 -19.06
CA PRO A 110 -4.48 19.52 -20.33
C PRO A 110 -5.90 19.74 -20.85
N LYS A 111 -6.04 19.93 -22.17
CA LYS A 111 -7.34 19.90 -22.85
C LYS A 111 -7.75 18.44 -23.02
N ALA A 112 -8.42 17.90 -22.00
CA ALA A 112 -8.82 16.51 -21.90
C ALA A 112 -10.35 16.34 -21.91
N GLU A 113 -10.80 15.14 -22.25
CA GLU A 113 -12.12 14.67 -21.79
C GLU A 113 -12.13 14.60 -20.26
N ARG A 114 -13.28 14.80 -19.62
CA ARG A 114 -13.42 14.70 -18.15
C ARG A 114 -14.51 13.72 -17.76
N HIS A 115 -14.18 12.77 -16.88
CA HIS A 115 -15.11 11.75 -16.37
C HIS A 115 -15.39 11.97 -14.87
N PRO A 116 -16.58 11.61 -14.36
CA PRO A 116 -16.91 11.74 -12.94
C PRO A 116 -16.13 10.75 -12.07
N ILE A 117 -15.76 11.16 -10.85
CA ILE A 117 -15.08 10.27 -9.88
C ILE A 117 -16.04 9.24 -9.27
N HIS A 118 -17.34 9.58 -9.19
CA HIS A 118 -18.40 8.71 -8.70
C HIS A 118 -19.05 7.95 -9.86
N ARG A 119 -18.73 6.65 -9.96
CA ARG A 119 -19.26 5.71 -10.96
C ARG A 119 -19.69 4.42 -10.27
N LYS A 120 -20.61 3.68 -10.90
CA LYS A 120 -21.01 2.35 -10.41
C LYS A 120 -19.96 1.30 -10.83
N PRO A 121 -19.74 0.24 -10.03
CA PRO A 121 -18.90 -0.89 -10.45
C PRO A 121 -19.46 -1.57 -11.71
N PRO A 122 -18.60 -2.20 -12.53
CA PRO A 122 -19.03 -2.97 -13.71
C PRO A 122 -20.04 -4.06 -13.32
N PRO A 123 -21.14 -4.24 -14.09
CA PRO A 123 -22.11 -5.28 -13.81
C PRO A 123 -21.50 -6.67 -13.99
N VAL A 124 -21.99 -7.66 -13.25
CA VAL A 124 -21.55 -9.08 -13.34
C VAL A 124 -21.56 -9.62 -14.77
N SER A 125 -22.44 -9.11 -15.63
CA SER A 125 -22.52 -9.46 -17.05
C SER A 125 -21.32 -8.99 -17.90
N GLU A 126 -20.49 -8.07 -17.42
CA GLU A 126 -19.31 -7.50 -18.10
C GLU A 126 -17.97 -7.93 -17.49
N GLN A 127 -18.00 -8.46 -16.26
CA GLN A 127 -16.82 -9.00 -15.59
C GLN A 127 -16.26 -10.21 -16.37
N ASP A 128 -14.93 -10.31 -16.44
CA ASP A 128 -14.28 -11.52 -16.94
C ASP A 128 -14.14 -12.55 -15.81
N VAL A 129 -14.32 -13.82 -16.16
CA VAL A 129 -14.15 -14.98 -15.27
C VAL A 129 -12.82 -15.70 -15.52
N SER A 130 -12.05 -15.30 -16.53
CA SER A 130 -10.74 -15.89 -16.79
C SER A 130 -9.72 -15.44 -15.73
N GLN A 131 -9.11 -16.40 -15.04
CA GLN A 131 -8.03 -16.15 -14.09
C GLN A 131 -6.70 -16.37 -14.80
N GLN A 132 -6.14 -15.29 -15.35
CA GLN A 132 -4.82 -15.28 -15.98
C GLN A 132 -3.80 -14.75 -14.99
N ILE A 133 -2.65 -15.43 -14.88
CA ILE A 133 -1.52 -14.94 -14.09
C ILE A 133 -0.92 -13.69 -14.75
N LEU A 134 -0.51 -12.74 -13.92
CA LEU A 134 0.26 -11.57 -14.33
C LEU A 134 1.71 -11.80 -13.89
N GLU A 135 2.60 -12.08 -14.85
CA GLU A 135 4.03 -12.24 -14.59
C GLU A 135 4.64 -10.88 -14.23
N THR A 136 5.18 -10.77 -13.01
CA THR A 136 5.78 -9.54 -12.47
C THR A 136 7.28 -9.44 -12.75
N GLY A 137 7.91 -10.56 -13.12
CA GLY A 137 9.35 -10.70 -13.28
C GLY A 137 10.09 -10.82 -11.94
N LEU A 138 9.36 -11.00 -10.83
CA LEU A 138 9.87 -10.97 -9.45
C LEU A 138 9.72 -12.35 -8.82
N LYS A 139 10.82 -13.09 -8.71
CA LYS A 139 10.85 -14.52 -8.34
C LYS A 139 9.96 -14.90 -7.16
N VAL A 140 10.05 -14.16 -6.05
CA VAL A 140 9.27 -14.46 -4.84
C VAL A 140 7.77 -14.20 -5.04
N ILE A 141 7.39 -13.16 -5.78
CA ILE A 141 5.99 -12.85 -6.05
C ILE A 141 5.42 -13.89 -7.01
N ASP A 142 6.08 -14.09 -8.15
CA ASP A 142 5.62 -15.00 -9.20
C ASP A 142 5.57 -16.45 -8.72
N LEU A 143 6.49 -16.90 -7.84
CA LEU A 143 6.42 -18.23 -7.25
C LEU A 143 5.39 -18.35 -6.12
N ILE A 144 5.45 -17.46 -5.12
CA ILE A 144 4.84 -17.70 -3.80
C ILE A 144 3.48 -17.04 -3.62
N CYS A 145 3.28 -15.86 -4.19
CA CYS A 145 2.03 -15.11 -4.13
C CYS A 145 1.65 -14.55 -5.51
N PRO A 146 1.53 -15.42 -6.54
CA PRO A 146 1.36 -14.99 -7.94
C PRO A 146 0.12 -14.11 -8.09
N PHE A 147 0.25 -13.06 -8.90
CA PHE A 147 -0.84 -12.14 -9.16
C PHE A 147 -1.73 -12.65 -10.30
N SER A 148 -3.01 -12.27 -10.27
CA SER A 148 -3.92 -12.47 -11.41
C SER A 148 -4.34 -11.12 -11.97
N LYS A 149 -4.57 -11.06 -13.29
CA LYS A 149 -5.10 -9.84 -13.93
C LYS A 149 -6.45 -9.45 -13.33
N GLY A 150 -6.58 -8.19 -12.92
CA GLY A 150 -7.76 -7.68 -12.22
C GLY A 150 -7.83 -8.01 -10.72
N SER A 151 -6.79 -8.66 -10.17
CA SER A 151 -6.69 -8.90 -8.74
C SER A 151 -6.40 -7.61 -7.97
N LYS A 152 -6.76 -7.65 -6.68
CA LYS A 152 -6.43 -6.63 -5.69
C LYS A 152 -5.33 -7.18 -4.79
N ILE A 153 -4.16 -6.54 -4.78
CA ILE A 153 -2.98 -6.98 -4.04
C ILE A 153 -2.77 -6.06 -2.85
N GLY A 154 -2.74 -6.61 -1.64
CA GLY A 154 -2.34 -5.88 -0.44
C GLY A 154 -0.84 -6.00 -0.19
N LEU A 155 -0.12 -4.89 -0.19
CA LEU A 155 1.29 -4.78 0.16
C LEU A 155 1.44 -4.33 1.62
N PHE A 156 1.78 -5.26 2.49
CA PHE A 156 1.95 -5.05 3.93
C PHE A 156 3.42 -4.85 4.27
N GLY A 157 3.71 -3.94 5.19
CA GLY A 157 5.09 -3.74 5.65
C GLY A 157 5.31 -2.41 6.36
N GLY A 158 6.26 -2.41 7.29
CA GLY A 158 6.67 -1.21 8.03
C GLY A 158 7.43 -0.18 7.18
N ALA A 159 7.94 0.86 7.83
CA ALA A 159 8.85 1.81 7.19
C ALA A 159 10.24 1.16 6.97
N GLY A 160 10.83 1.38 5.78
CA GLY A 160 12.18 0.94 5.44
C GLY A 160 12.33 -0.44 4.79
N VAL A 161 11.25 -1.24 4.66
CA VAL A 161 11.30 -2.62 4.11
C VAL A 161 11.24 -2.71 2.57
N GLY A 162 11.45 -1.59 1.86
CA GLY A 162 11.52 -1.57 0.39
C GLY A 162 10.19 -1.46 -0.39
N LYS A 163 9.06 -1.13 0.24
CA LYS A 163 7.73 -1.00 -0.42
C LYS A 163 7.76 -0.20 -1.74
N THR A 164 8.26 1.04 -1.69
CA THR A 164 8.33 1.93 -2.85
C THR A 164 9.24 1.38 -3.96
N VAL A 165 10.33 0.71 -3.59
CA VAL A 165 11.26 0.09 -4.55
C VAL A 165 10.59 -1.07 -5.28
N ILE A 166 9.83 -1.90 -4.56
CA ILE A 166 9.02 -3.00 -5.12
C ILE A 166 7.92 -2.47 -6.04
N VAL A 167 7.25 -1.38 -5.66
CA VAL A 167 6.25 -0.68 -6.50
C VAL A 167 6.88 -0.14 -7.79
N ASN A 168 8.01 0.55 -7.70
CA ASN A 168 8.68 1.13 -8.87
C ASN A 168 9.21 0.04 -9.82
N GLU A 169 9.76 -1.06 -9.30
CA GLU A 169 10.20 -2.20 -10.12
C GLU A 169 9.00 -2.88 -10.81
N MET A 170 7.85 -3.04 -10.13
CA MET A 170 6.63 -3.55 -10.76
C MET A 170 6.10 -2.64 -11.87
N ILE A 171 6.04 -1.32 -11.64
CA ILE A 171 5.64 -0.34 -12.67
C ILE A 171 6.53 -0.50 -13.90
N ARG A 172 7.84 -0.56 -13.69
CA ARG A 172 8.83 -0.71 -14.76
C ARG A 172 8.65 -2.02 -15.53
N ASN A 173 8.66 -3.15 -14.83
CA ASN A 173 8.61 -4.48 -15.42
C ASN A 173 7.34 -4.69 -16.25
N ILE A 174 6.19 -4.23 -15.75
CA ILE A 174 4.90 -4.41 -16.42
C ILE A 174 4.70 -3.37 -17.53
N ALA A 175 5.26 -2.17 -17.39
CA ALA A 175 5.32 -1.21 -18.49
C ALA A 175 6.17 -1.75 -19.66
N GLU A 176 7.35 -2.29 -19.39
CA GLU A 176 8.26 -2.81 -20.42
C GLU A 176 7.72 -4.06 -21.13
N GLU A 177 7.30 -5.09 -20.38
CA GLU A 177 6.92 -6.39 -20.96
C GLU A 177 5.43 -6.48 -21.38
N HIS A 178 4.51 -5.84 -20.66
CA HIS A 178 3.05 -5.98 -20.91
C HIS A 178 2.40 -4.80 -21.62
N SER A 179 3.16 -3.75 -21.99
CA SER A 179 2.65 -2.54 -22.65
C SER A 179 1.47 -1.86 -21.92
N GLY A 180 1.43 -2.00 -20.59
CA GLY A 180 0.35 -1.48 -19.75
C GLY A 180 0.49 0.00 -19.38
N TYR A 181 -0.62 0.61 -18.99
CA TYR A 181 -0.65 1.94 -18.37
C TYR A 181 -0.59 1.80 -16.85
N SER A 182 0.04 2.76 -16.16
CA SER A 182 0.04 2.84 -14.70
C SER A 182 -0.68 4.09 -14.21
N VAL A 183 -1.36 3.98 -13.07
CA VAL A 183 -1.89 5.12 -12.33
C VAL A 183 -1.49 4.99 -10.86
N PHE A 184 -0.92 6.05 -10.29
CA PHE A 184 -0.59 6.13 -8.87
C PHE A 184 -1.55 7.09 -8.16
N ALA A 185 -2.19 6.62 -7.10
CA ALA A 185 -3.05 7.39 -6.21
C ALA A 185 -2.38 7.50 -4.83
N GLY A 186 -1.72 8.64 -4.58
CA GLY A 186 -1.13 9.01 -3.30
C GLY A 186 -2.19 9.51 -2.32
N VAL A 187 -2.81 8.61 -1.58
CA VAL A 187 -3.84 8.86 -0.58
C VAL A 187 -3.20 9.15 0.79
N GLY A 188 -3.21 10.40 1.23
CA GLY A 188 -2.72 10.79 2.55
C GLY A 188 -1.22 10.55 2.73
N GLU A 189 -0.44 10.65 1.65
CA GLU A 189 1.01 10.51 1.65
C GLU A 189 1.73 11.83 1.95
N ARG A 190 3.02 11.74 2.33
CA ARG A 190 3.82 12.94 2.59
C ARG A 190 4.24 13.58 1.27
N THR A 191 4.18 14.90 1.20
CA THR A 191 4.64 15.70 0.05
C THR A 191 6.08 15.36 -0.37
N ARG A 192 6.97 15.04 0.58
CA ARG A 192 8.34 14.57 0.31
C ARG A 192 8.33 13.23 -0.44
N GLU A 193 7.58 12.25 0.05
CA GLU A 193 7.53 10.90 -0.54
C GLU A 193 6.93 10.93 -1.97
N GLY A 194 5.92 11.78 -2.21
CA GLY A 194 5.41 12.02 -3.56
C GLY A 194 6.40 12.75 -4.50
N ARG A 195 7.20 13.70 -3.97
CA ARG A 195 8.26 14.37 -4.73
C ARG A 195 9.37 13.38 -5.12
N ASP A 196 9.84 12.60 -4.16
CA ASP A 196 10.94 11.66 -4.34
C ASP A 196 10.50 10.59 -5.37
N LEU A 197 9.27 10.06 -5.24
CA LEU A 197 8.66 9.16 -6.23
C LEU A 197 8.60 9.76 -7.64
N TYR A 198 8.21 11.04 -7.79
CA TYR A 198 8.20 11.72 -9.09
C TYR A 198 9.61 11.85 -9.69
N GLY A 199 10.63 12.08 -8.85
CA GLY A 199 12.03 12.05 -9.24
C GLY A 199 12.47 10.67 -9.74
N ASP A 200 12.28 9.65 -8.90
CA ASP A 200 12.62 8.25 -9.21
C ASP A 200 11.95 7.77 -10.51
N MET A 201 10.66 8.08 -10.71
CA MET A 201 9.93 7.71 -11.93
C MET A 201 10.44 8.43 -13.19
N LYS A 202 10.96 9.66 -13.03
CA LYS A 202 11.54 10.43 -14.12
C LYS A 202 12.93 9.93 -14.50
N GLU A 203 13.75 9.55 -13.51
CA GLU A 203 15.09 8.99 -13.73
C GLU A 203 15.04 7.56 -14.29
N SER A 204 14.09 6.75 -13.84
CA SER A 204 13.86 5.38 -14.34
C SER A 204 13.09 5.30 -15.67
N GLY A 205 12.58 6.43 -16.19
CA GLY A 205 11.90 6.51 -17.48
C GLY A 205 10.46 5.96 -17.51
N VAL A 206 9.88 5.62 -16.36
CA VAL A 206 8.50 5.07 -16.27
C VAL A 206 7.41 6.15 -16.22
N LEU A 207 7.79 7.40 -15.97
CA LEU A 207 6.87 8.53 -15.82
C LEU A 207 5.97 8.71 -17.05
N ASP A 208 6.49 8.53 -18.27
CA ASP A 208 5.76 8.71 -19.54
C ASP A 208 4.59 7.73 -19.73
N ARG A 209 4.50 6.67 -18.92
CA ARG A 209 3.41 5.68 -18.91
C ARG A 209 2.59 5.69 -17.63
N THR A 210 2.83 6.67 -16.75
CA THR A 210 2.21 6.75 -15.42
C THR A 210 1.47 8.06 -15.24
N ALA A 211 0.17 8.01 -14.91
CA ALA A 211 -0.57 9.16 -14.41
C ALA A 211 -0.49 9.23 -12.89
N LEU A 212 -0.24 10.40 -12.32
CA LEU A 212 -0.06 10.59 -10.89
C LEU A 212 -1.18 11.45 -10.31
N VAL A 213 -1.80 10.98 -9.23
CA VAL A 213 -2.85 11.71 -8.50
C VAL A 213 -2.47 11.74 -7.03
N PHE A 214 -2.48 12.93 -6.42
CA PHE A 214 -2.12 13.11 -5.02
C PHE A 214 -3.24 13.81 -4.24
N GLY A 215 -3.40 13.38 -2.99
CA GLY A 215 -4.26 13.98 -1.99
C GLY A 215 -3.54 13.88 -0.65
N GLN A 216 -2.65 14.83 -0.39
CA GLN A 216 -1.55 14.72 0.56
C GLN A 216 -2.00 14.85 2.04
N MET A 217 -1.11 14.54 2.99
CA MET A 217 -1.42 14.64 4.43
C MET A 217 -1.86 16.04 4.90
N ASN A 218 -1.43 17.10 4.21
CA ASN A 218 -1.80 18.50 4.50
C ASN A 218 -3.15 18.91 3.88
N GLU A 219 -3.79 18.05 3.09
CA GLU A 219 -5.10 18.32 2.50
C GLU A 219 -6.26 17.91 3.44
N PRO A 220 -7.42 18.58 3.35
CA PRO A 220 -8.57 18.26 4.18
C PRO A 220 -9.04 16.81 3.97
N PRO A 221 -9.73 16.22 4.96
CA PRO A 221 -10.18 14.82 4.88
C PRO A 221 -11.12 14.57 3.69
N GLY A 222 -11.85 15.58 3.20
CA GLY A 222 -12.64 15.48 1.96
C GLY A 222 -11.80 15.10 0.73
N ALA A 223 -10.62 15.71 0.56
CA ALA A 223 -9.72 15.40 -0.55
C ALA A 223 -9.14 13.97 -0.43
N ARG A 224 -8.63 13.63 0.76
CA ARG A 224 -8.09 12.29 1.07
C ARG A 224 -9.14 11.19 0.90
N ALA A 225 -10.40 11.46 1.23
CA ALA A 225 -11.53 10.52 1.06
C ALA A 225 -12.06 10.42 -0.38
N ARG A 226 -11.44 11.11 -1.36
CA ARG A 226 -11.88 11.12 -2.78
C ARG A 226 -10.76 10.90 -3.79
N VAL A 227 -9.49 11.17 -3.44
CA VAL A 227 -8.36 11.03 -4.37
C VAL A 227 -8.18 9.61 -4.93
N ALA A 228 -8.49 8.56 -4.15
CA ALA A 228 -8.49 7.18 -4.63
C ALA A 228 -9.48 6.96 -5.80
N LEU A 229 -10.66 7.59 -5.73
CA LEU A 229 -11.68 7.54 -6.80
C LEU A 229 -11.23 8.32 -8.04
N THR A 230 -10.45 9.39 -7.87
CA THR A 230 -9.85 10.16 -8.98
C THR A 230 -8.83 9.32 -9.76
N GLY A 231 -7.87 8.70 -9.07
CA GLY A 231 -6.91 7.77 -9.70
C GLY A 231 -7.62 6.59 -10.36
N LEU A 232 -8.62 6.01 -9.69
CA LEU A 232 -9.43 4.95 -10.25
C LEU A 232 -10.20 5.38 -11.51
N THR A 233 -10.82 6.56 -11.56
CA THR A 233 -11.50 7.06 -12.77
C THR A 233 -10.52 7.25 -13.95
N MET A 234 -9.27 7.64 -13.70
CA MET A 234 -8.23 7.65 -14.74
C MET A 234 -7.87 6.23 -15.20
N ALA A 235 -7.73 5.27 -14.29
CA ALA A 235 -7.46 3.87 -14.62
C ALA A 235 -8.62 3.22 -15.41
N GLU A 236 -9.87 3.52 -15.03
CA GLU A 236 -11.07 3.05 -15.73
C GLU A 236 -11.13 3.53 -17.17
N TYR A 237 -10.64 4.73 -17.50
CA TYR A 237 -10.57 5.17 -18.90
C TYR A 237 -9.66 4.24 -19.73
N PHE A 238 -8.47 3.90 -19.21
CA PHE A 238 -7.55 3.00 -19.92
C PHE A 238 -8.11 1.57 -20.04
N ARG A 239 -8.86 1.10 -19.03
CA ARG A 239 -9.58 -0.18 -19.10
C ARG A 239 -10.74 -0.15 -20.12
N ASP A 240 -11.59 0.87 -20.06
CA ASP A 240 -12.90 0.90 -20.73
C ASP A 240 -12.83 1.45 -22.16
N GLU A 241 -11.95 2.41 -22.45
CA GLU A 241 -11.85 3.07 -23.76
C GLU A 241 -10.59 2.66 -24.56
N LYS A 242 -9.49 2.33 -23.87
CA LYS A 242 -8.25 1.83 -24.50
C LYS A 242 -8.12 0.30 -24.50
N SER A 243 -9.02 -0.42 -23.84
CA SER A 243 -9.00 -1.89 -23.71
C SER A 243 -7.62 -2.42 -23.25
N ALA A 244 -7.00 -1.71 -22.31
CA ALA A 244 -5.67 -2.02 -21.81
C ALA A 244 -5.72 -2.76 -20.47
N ASP A 245 -4.64 -3.47 -20.17
CA ASP A 245 -4.32 -3.88 -18.80
C ASP A 245 -3.64 -2.70 -18.08
N VAL A 246 -4.17 -2.37 -16.91
CA VAL A 246 -3.81 -1.17 -16.15
C VAL A 246 -3.35 -1.56 -14.75
N LEU A 247 -2.26 -0.96 -14.27
CA LEU A 247 -1.89 -1.02 -12.87
C LEU A 247 -2.42 0.20 -12.11
N LEU A 248 -3.07 -0.04 -10.98
CA LEU A 248 -3.50 1.01 -10.07
C LEU A 248 -2.79 0.87 -8.72
N PHE A 249 -1.87 1.78 -8.44
CA PHE A 249 -1.19 1.85 -7.15
C PHE A 249 -1.98 2.74 -6.20
N ILE A 250 -2.30 2.25 -5.01
CA ILE A 250 -2.97 3.03 -3.95
C ILE A 250 -2.09 3.00 -2.70
N ASP A 251 -1.29 4.04 -2.49
CA ASP A 251 -0.57 4.25 -1.24
C ASP A 251 -1.21 5.47 -0.54
N ASN A 252 -1.99 5.35 0.53
CA ASN A 252 -2.31 4.14 1.29
C ASN A 252 -3.83 3.90 1.43
N ILE A 253 -4.29 2.65 1.24
CA ILE A 253 -5.74 2.34 1.36
C ILE A 253 -6.26 2.54 2.79
N PHE A 254 -5.42 2.39 3.81
CA PHE A 254 -5.79 2.71 5.19
C PHE A 254 -6.01 4.22 5.40
N ARG A 255 -5.28 5.08 4.67
CA ARG A 255 -5.48 6.54 4.72
C ARG A 255 -6.79 6.97 4.07
N TYR A 256 -7.27 6.24 3.05
CA TYR A 256 -8.62 6.41 2.50
C TYR A 256 -9.68 6.14 3.58
N VAL A 257 -9.56 5.02 4.30
CA VAL A 257 -10.49 4.67 5.39
C VAL A 257 -10.46 5.69 6.52
N LEU A 258 -9.28 6.10 7.00
CA LEU A 258 -9.16 7.13 8.04
C LEU A 258 -9.81 8.46 7.62
N ALA A 259 -9.61 8.88 6.37
CA ALA A 259 -10.24 10.09 5.85
C ALA A 259 -11.78 9.94 5.81
N GLY A 260 -12.31 8.77 5.47
CA GLY A 260 -13.74 8.46 5.55
C GLY A 260 -14.29 8.51 6.99
N ALA A 261 -13.54 8.01 7.97
CA ALA A 261 -13.88 8.12 9.40
C ALA A 261 -13.91 9.58 9.88
N GLU A 262 -12.91 10.39 9.50
CA GLU A 262 -12.89 11.84 9.77
C GLU A 262 -14.10 12.56 9.16
N VAL A 263 -14.39 12.35 7.86
CA VAL A 263 -15.57 12.93 7.19
C VAL A 263 -16.87 12.50 7.87
N SER A 264 -17.01 11.22 8.19
CA SER A 264 -18.19 10.68 8.87
C SER A 264 -18.45 11.33 10.23
N ALA A 265 -17.41 11.53 11.04
CA ALA A 265 -17.50 12.22 12.33
C ALA A 265 -17.91 13.69 12.15
N LEU A 266 -17.30 14.39 11.18
CA LEU A 266 -17.60 15.79 10.86
C LEU A 266 -19.03 15.99 10.31
N LEU A 267 -19.57 15.01 9.60
CA LEU A 267 -20.98 14.99 9.17
C LEU A 267 -21.97 14.71 10.31
N GLY A 268 -21.48 14.32 11.50
CA GLY A 268 -22.31 13.99 12.66
C GLY A 268 -22.93 12.59 12.61
N ARG A 269 -22.36 11.67 11.83
CA ARG A 269 -22.79 10.25 11.83
C ARG A 269 -22.31 9.61 13.14
N MET A 270 -23.13 8.73 13.74
CA MET A 270 -22.68 7.95 14.91
C MET A 270 -21.55 6.99 14.50
N PRO A 271 -20.41 6.96 15.24
CA PRO A 271 -19.31 6.06 14.93
C PRO A 271 -19.67 4.59 15.19
N SER A 272 -18.99 3.70 14.47
CA SER A 272 -19.07 2.25 14.60
C SER A 272 -17.95 1.72 15.53
N ALA A 273 -17.68 0.42 15.47
CA ALA A 273 -16.57 -0.22 16.17
C ALA A 273 -15.24 0.51 15.92
N VAL A 274 -14.43 0.69 16.98
CA VAL A 274 -13.11 1.35 16.97
C VAL A 274 -13.14 2.82 16.51
N GLY A 275 -14.32 3.41 16.28
CA GLY A 275 -14.48 4.81 15.86
C GLY A 275 -14.64 5.02 14.35
N TYR A 276 -14.60 3.96 13.54
CA TYR A 276 -14.78 4.04 12.08
C TYR A 276 -16.21 4.45 11.68
N GLN A 277 -16.37 4.88 10.43
CA GLN A 277 -17.67 5.24 9.87
C GLN A 277 -18.62 4.04 9.80
N PRO A 278 -19.93 4.21 10.03
CA PRO A 278 -20.91 3.14 9.90
C PRO A 278 -21.10 2.65 8.44
N THR A 279 -20.59 3.43 7.48
CA THR A 279 -20.63 3.19 6.03
C THR A 279 -19.38 2.49 5.49
N LEU A 280 -18.44 2.08 6.36
CA LEU A 280 -17.09 1.59 5.99
C LEU A 280 -17.12 0.51 4.91
N ALA A 281 -17.92 -0.55 5.10
CA ALA A 281 -18.02 -1.65 4.15
C ALA A 281 -18.63 -1.25 2.80
N THR A 282 -19.52 -0.23 2.77
CA THR A 282 -20.11 0.28 1.53
C THR A 282 -19.13 1.18 0.79
N GLU A 283 -18.46 2.10 1.49
CA GLU A 283 -17.45 3.00 0.90
C GLU A 283 -16.25 2.20 0.34
N MET A 284 -15.79 1.18 1.06
CA MET A 284 -14.78 0.24 0.55
C MET A 284 -15.32 -0.55 -0.66
N GLY A 285 -16.54 -1.07 -0.61
CA GLY A 285 -17.13 -1.80 -1.75
C GLY A 285 -17.28 -0.94 -3.01
N ASP A 286 -17.69 0.33 -2.87
CA ASP A 286 -17.83 1.27 -3.99
C ASP A 286 -16.49 1.60 -4.67
N LEU A 287 -15.37 1.52 -3.94
CA LEU A 287 -14.01 1.63 -4.48
C LEU A 287 -13.49 0.30 -5.05
N GLU A 288 -13.53 -0.77 -4.26
CA GLU A 288 -12.88 -2.05 -4.56
C GLU A 288 -13.60 -2.87 -5.65
N GLU A 289 -14.93 -2.78 -5.78
CA GLU A 289 -15.68 -3.52 -6.81
C GLU A 289 -15.58 -2.88 -8.21
N ARG A 290 -15.11 -1.63 -8.29
CA ARG A 290 -14.73 -0.98 -9.56
C ARG A 290 -13.35 -1.45 -10.04
N ILE A 291 -12.48 -1.91 -9.13
CA ILE A 291 -11.17 -2.50 -9.43
C ILE A 291 -11.38 -3.98 -9.78
N THR A 292 -11.54 -4.25 -11.08
CA THR A 292 -11.82 -5.60 -11.59
C THR A 292 -11.47 -5.74 -13.08
N SER A 293 -11.36 -6.98 -13.55
CA SER A 293 -11.28 -7.33 -14.97
C SER A 293 -12.65 -7.28 -15.62
N THR A 294 -12.74 -6.61 -16.77
CA THR A 294 -13.90 -6.67 -17.67
C THR A 294 -13.50 -7.34 -18.98
N ARG A 295 -14.47 -7.65 -19.85
CA ARG A 295 -14.19 -8.15 -21.21
C ARG A 295 -13.41 -7.18 -22.11
N LYS A 296 -13.20 -5.93 -21.68
CA LYS A 296 -12.41 -4.93 -22.43
C LYS A 296 -10.94 -4.90 -22.01
N GLY A 297 -10.65 -5.09 -20.73
CA GLY A 297 -9.32 -4.96 -20.14
C GLY A 297 -9.37 -5.13 -18.62
N SER A 298 -8.23 -5.05 -17.94
CA SER A 298 -8.14 -5.23 -16.49
C SER A 298 -7.59 -4.02 -15.74
N ILE A 299 -8.00 -3.85 -14.48
CA ILE A 299 -7.30 -3.00 -13.51
C ILE A 299 -6.80 -3.89 -12.39
N THR A 300 -5.50 -4.14 -12.35
CA THR A 300 -4.84 -4.86 -11.26
C THR A 300 -4.34 -3.84 -10.25
N SER A 301 -4.80 -3.88 -9.00
CA SER A 301 -4.37 -2.90 -7.99
C SER A 301 -3.26 -3.43 -7.09
N VAL A 302 -2.29 -2.56 -6.77
CA VAL A 302 -1.31 -2.80 -5.72
C VAL A 302 -1.53 -1.73 -4.66
N GLN A 303 -2.10 -2.15 -3.54
CA GLN A 303 -2.58 -1.29 -2.46
C GLN A 303 -1.64 -1.46 -1.29
N ALA A 304 -0.94 -0.40 -0.89
CA ALA A 304 -0.20 -0.45 0.36
C ALA A 304 -1.21 -0.40 1.52
N VAL A 305 -1.07 -1.34 2.46
CA VAL A 305 -1.95 -1.47 3.62
C VAL A 305 -1.14 -1.23 4.89
N TYR A 306 -1.51 -0.19 5.64
CA TYR A 306 -1.01 0.00 7.00
C TYR A 306 -1.91 -0.76 7.99
N VAL A 307 -1.30 -1.61 8.82
CA VAL A 307 -1.99 -2.31 9.92
C VAL A 307 -1.71 -1.53 11.21
N PRO A 308 -2.72 -0.92 11.85
CA PRO A 308 -2.51 -0.13 13.07
C PRO A 308 -2.13 -1.06 14.22
N ALA A 309 -1.01 -0.76 14.89
CA ALA A 309 -0.49 -1.53 16.04
C ALA A 309 -0.37 -3.05 15.81
N ASP A 310 -0.13 -3.45 14.55
CA ASP A 310 -0.08 -4.86 14.09
C ASP A 310 -1.37 -5.68 14.39
N ASP A 311 -2.50 -5.00 14.61
CA ASP A 311 -3.81 -5.63 14.85
C ASP A 311 -4.56 -5.90 13.54
N PHE A 312 -4.46 -7.14 13.04
CA PHE A 312 -5.23 -7.64 11.90
C PHE A 312 -6.73 -7.77 12.16
N THR A 313 -7.20 -7.62 13.40
CA THR A 313 -8.64 -7.65 13.75
C THR A 313 -9.32 -6.28 13.69
N ASP A 314 -8.55 -5.20 13.43
CA ASP A 314 -9.08 -3.87 13.17
C ASP A 314 -10.11 -3.89 12.01
N PRO A 315 -11.29 -3.25 12.17
CA PRO A 315 -12.34 -3.26 11.15
C PRO A 315 -11.94 -2.76 9.76
N ALA A 316 -11.05 -1.78 9.65
CA ALA A 316 -10.56 -1.28 8.36
C ALA A 316 -9.69 -2.33 7.66
N VAL A 317 -8.81 -2.96 8.42
CA VAL A 317 -7.95 -4.05 7.92
C VAL A 317 -8.81 -5.24 7.49
N ALA A 318 -9.67 -5.73 8.38
CA ALA A 318 -10.55 -6.87 8.12
C ALA A 318 -11.49 -6.65 6.91
N THR A 319 -12.00 -5.43 6.73
CA THR A 319 -12.83 -5.07 5.56
C THR A 319 -12.00 -5.09 4.28
N THR A 320 -10.79 -4.50 4.29
CA THR A 320 -9.88 -4.48 3.14
C THR A 320 -9.50 -5.90 2.71
N PHE A 321 -9.11 -6.76 3.66
CA PHE A 321 -8.73 -8.16 3.42
C PHE A 321 -9.80 -8.99 2.67
N ALA A 322 -11.09 -8.68 2.84
CA ALA A 322 -12.16 -9.40 2.15
C ALA A 322 -12.07 -9.24 0.61
N HIS A 323 -11.65 -8.06 0.13
CA HIS A 323 -11.55 -7.74 -1.29
C HIS A 323 -10.20 -8.18 -1.91
N LEU A 324 -9.15 -8.39 -1.11
CA LEU A 324 -7.82 -8.76 -1.60
C LEU A 324 -7.78 -10.17 -2.20
N GLY A 325 -7.23 -10.30 -3.41
CA GLY A 325 -6.93 -11.57 -4.08
C GLY A 325 -5.53 -12.11 -3.75
N ALA A 326 -4.59 -11.25 -3.38
CA ALA A 326 -3.27 -11.65 -2.89
C ALA A 326 -2.77 -10.71 -1.77
N THR A 327 -1.91 -11.23 -0.90
CA THR A 327 -1.25 -10.50 0.19
C THR A 327 0.27 -10.71 0.08
N VAL A 328 1.01 -9.60 0.05
CA VAL A 328 2.47 -9.58 0.06
C VAL A 328 2.92 -8.98 1.38
N SER A 329 3.45 -9.80 2.26
CA SER A 329 3.97 -9.38 3.57
C SER A 329 5.46 -9.07 3.46
N LEU A 330 5.90 -7.87 3.87
CA LEU A 330 7.30 -7.47 3.87
C LEU A 330 7.86 -7.46 5.30
N SER A 331 8.90 -8.28 5.52
CA SER A 331 9.49 -8.52 6.84
C SER A 331 10.76 -7.70 7.07
N ARG A 332 10.83 -7.03 8.22
CA ARG A 332 12.05 -6.34 8.68
C ARG A 332 13.21 -7.32 8.88
N ALA A 333 12.94 -8.53 9.38
CA ALA A 333 13.98 -9.53 9.63
C ALA A 333 14.72 -9.95 8.34
N LEU A 334 14.01 -10.05 7.21
CA LEU A 334 14.61 -10.30 5.89
C LEU A 334 15.46 -9.12 5.41
N THR A 335 15.02 -7.89 5.71
CA THR A 335 15.74 -6.64 5.40
C THR A 335 17.07 -6.58 6.17
N GLU A 336 17.07 -6.97 7.45
CA GLU A 336 18.23 -6.96 8.35
C GLU A 336 19.33 -7.95 7.93
N ILE A 337 18.96 -9.09 7.34
CA ILE A 337 19.91 -10.05 6.73
C ILE A 337 20.23 -9.75 5.25
N GLY A 338 19.82 -8.57 4.74
CA GLY A 338 20.15 -8.09 3.40
C GLY A 338 19.38 -8.72 2.24
N ILE A 339 18.27 -9.43 2.51
CA ILE A 339 17.45 -10.05 1.46
C ILE A 339 16.45 -9.03 0.91
N TYR A 340 16.63 -8.69 -0.37
CA TYR A 340 15.74 -7.83 -1.14
C TYR A 340 15.24 -8.57 -2.40
N PRO A 341 13.93 -8.50 -2.71
CA PRO A 341 12.86 -7.87 -1.92
C PRO A 341 12.58 -8.64 -0.62
N ALA A 342 12.22 -7.90 0.43
CA ALA A 342 12.03 -8.45 1.78
C ALA A 342 10.67 -9.16 1.98
N VAL A 343 10.18 -9.89 0.97
CA VAL A 343 8.89 -10.59 1.00
C VAL A 343 9.00 -11.84 1.85
N ASP A 344 8.16 -11.95 2.89
CA ASP A 344 8.03 -13.15 3.69
C ASP A 344 7.21 -14.21 2.92
N PRO A 345 7.80 -15.36 2.56
CA PRO A 345 7.14 -16.38 1.74
C PRO A 345 6.16 -17.25 2.54
N LEU A 346 6.20 -17.22 3.88
CA LEU A 346 5.27 -17.95 4.73
C LEU A 346 4.00 -17.11 4.94
N ASP A 347 4.15 -15.83 5.28
CA ASP A 347 3.05 -14.90 5.54
C ASP A 347 2.37 -14.35 4.26
N SER A 348 3.05 -14.39 3.11
CA SER A 348 2.47 -13.97 1.83
C SER A 348 1.56 -15.05 1.22
N THR A 349 0.40 -14.66 0.69
CA THR A 349 -0.62 -15.57 0.16
C THR A 349 -1.20 -15.08 -1.16
N SER A 350 -1.76 -15.98 -1.97
CA SER A 350 -2.55 -15.62 -3.15
C SER A 350 -3.65 -16.64 -3.37
N ARG A 351 -4.86 -16.17 -3.71
CA ARG A 351 -5.98 -17.02 -4.17
C ARG A 351 -5.67 -17.69 -5.52
N ALA A 352 -4.67 -17.19 -6.26
CA ALA A 352 -4.22 -17.75 -7.52
C ALA A 352 -3.31 -18.98 -7.35
N LEU A 353 -2.76 -19.23 -6.15
CA LEU A 353 -1.89 -20.39 -5.88
C LEU A 353 -2.72 -21.67 -5.68
N ASP A 354 -3.41 -22.08 -6.74
CA ASP A 354 -4.22 -23.30 -6.84
C ASP A 354 -3.78 -24.08 -8.10
N PRO A 355 -3.62 -25.42 -8.06
CA PRO A 355 -3.17 -26.21 -9.21
C PRO A 355 -4.00 -26.01 -10.48
N ARG A 356 -5.26 -25.59 -10.35
CA ARG A 356 -6.18 -25.33 -11.48
C ARG A 356 -5.93 -23.99 -12.17
N ILE A 357 -5.15 -23.10 -11.56
CA ILE A 357 -4.84 -21.76 -12.06
C ILE A 357 -3.37 -21.70 -12.49
N VAL A 358 -2.44 -22.05 -11.60
CA VAL A 358 -0.98 -22.00 -11.86
C VAL A 358 -0.41 -23.29 -12.46
N GLY A 359 -1.18 -24.39 -12.46
CA GLY A 359 -0.70 -25.71 -12.84
C GLY A 359 -0.03 -26.48 -11.70
N GLU A 360 0.03 -27.81 -11.86
CA GLU A 360 0.56 -28.75 -10.87
C GLU A 360 2.05 -28.50 -10.54
N GLU A 361 2.87 -28.15 -11.53
CA GLU A 361 4.32 -28.00 -11.35
C GLU A 361 4.66 -26.76 -10.51
N HIS A 362 4.11 -25.60 -10.87
CA HIS A 362 4.24 -24.36 -10.09
C HIS A 362 3.75 -24.58 -8.66
N TYR A 363 2.56 -25.16 -8.49
CA TYR A 363 1.99 -25.43 -7.17
C TYR A 363 2.88 -26.39 -6.34
N ARG A 364 3.43 -27.45 -6.95
CA ARG A 364 4.37 -28.39 -6.30
C ARG A 364 5.60 -27.65 -5.79
N VAL A 365 6.24 -26.85 -6.65
CA VAL A 365 7.49 -26.14 -6.31
C VAL A 365 7.23 -25.09 -5.24
N ALA A 366 6.20 -24.25 -5.38
CA ALA A 366 5.85 -23.24 -4.38
C ALA A 366 5.50 -23.86 -3.01
N THR A 367 4.74 -24.96 -2.99
CA THR A 367 4.41 -25.68 -1.75
C THR A 367 5.66 -26.32 -1.14
N GLY A 368 6.57 -26.87 -1.96
CA GLY A 368 7.86 -27.40 -1.52
C GLY A 368 8.75 -26.33 -0.87
N VAL A 369 8.83 -25.14 -1.47
CA VAL A 369 9.53 -23.97 -0.92
C VAL A 369 8.91 -23.51 0.40
N LYS A 370 7.58 -23.40 0.49
CA LYS A 370 6.92 -23.07 1.77
C LYS A 370 7.21 -24.11 2.85
N ARG A 371 7.16 -25.40 2.52
CA ARG A 371 7.45 -26.48 3.48
C ARG A 371 8.88 -26.43 4.00
N ILE A 372 9.88 -26.32 3.12
CA ILE A 372 11.29 -26.34 3.55
C ILE A 372 11.66 -25.10 4.38
N LEU A 373 11.03 -23.94 4.11
CA LEU A 373 11.20 -22.73 4.89
C LEU A 373 10.48 -22.77 6.24
N GLN A 374 9.33 -23.45 6.33
CA GLN A 374 8.66 -23.70 7.61
C GLN A 374 9.48 -24.67 8.49
N GLU A 375 9.93 -25.79 7.92
CA GLU A 375 10.82 -26.74 8.62
C GLU A 375 12.10 -26.03 9.10
N TYR A 376 12.68 -25.14 8.28
CA TYR A 376 13.82 -24.32 8.70
C TYR A 376 13.51 -23.37 9.86
N LYS A 377 12.35 -22.70 9.83
CA LYS A 377 11.90 -21.81 10.92
C LYS A 377 11.73 -22.58 12.24
N ASP A 378 11.16 -23.78 12.19
CA ASP A 378 11.00 -24.65 13.36
C ASP A 378 12.37 -25.14 13.91
N LEU A 379 13.37 -25.30 13.04
CA LEU A 379 14.75 -25.66 13.42
C LEU A 379 15.59 -24.46 13.89
N GLN A 380 15.23 -23.21 13.57
CA GLN A 380 16.00 -22.02 13.99
C GLN A 380 16.09 -21.89 15.51
N ASP A 381 15.00 -22.15 16.24
CA ASP A 381 14.99 -22.11 17.72
C ASP A 381 15.93 -23.15 18.32
N ILE A 382 15.97 -24.36 17.74
CA ILE A 382 16.87 -25.44 18.15
C ILE A 382 18.33 -25.03 17.89
N ILE A 383 18.62 -24.50 16.70
CA ILE A 383 19.97 -24.03 16.32
C ILE A 383 20.44 -22.91 17.26
N ALA A 384 19.55 -21.98 17.63
CA ALA A 384 19.89 -20.85 18.49
C ALA A 384 20.20 -21.25 19.94
N ILE A 385 19.61 -22.34 20.44
CA ILE A 385 19.77 -22.82 21.82
C ILE A 385 20.87 -23.87 21.94
N LEU A 386 20.92 -24.84 21.03
CA LEU A 386 21.77 -26.03 21.10
C LEU A 386 22.93 -26.04 20.08
N GLY A 387 22.88 -25.18 19.07
CA GLY A 387 23.85 -25.17 17.97
C GLY A 387 23.47 -26.09 16.80
N GLN A 388 24.18 -25.95 15.68
CA GLN A 388 23.92 -26.75 14.47
C GLN A 388 24.40 -28.20 14.56
N GLU A 389 25.34 -28.51 15.47
CA GLU A 389 25.95 -29.84 15.58
C GLU A 389 24.95 -30.92 16.04
N GLU A 390 24.00 -30.53 16.90
CA GLU A 390 22.94 -31.38 17.49
C GLU A 390 21.82 -31.77 16.50
N LEU A 391 21.80 -31.19 15.30
CA LEU A 391 20.85 -31.57 14.25
C LEU A 391 21.22 -32.92 13.62
N THR A 392 20.22 -33.70 13.19
CA THR A 392 20.47 -34.87 12.34
C THR A 392 21.03 -34.47 10.98
N ASP A 393 21.67 -35.39 10.26
CA ASP A 393 22.24 -35.08 8.94
C ASP A 393 21.15 -34.67 7.92
N ASP A 394 19.96 -35.28 8.00
CA ASP A 394 18.78 -34.87 7.22
C ASP A 394 18.33 -33.43 7.57
N GLN A 395 18.32 -33.07 8.86
CA GLN A 395 17.99 -31.71 9.29
C GLN A 395 19.04 -30.69 8.85
N LYS A 396 20.33 -31.05 8.91
CA LYS A 396 21.44 -30.22 8.38
C LYS A 396 21.27 -29.98 6.88
N LEU A 397 20.88 -31.01 6.12
CA LEU A 397 20.58 -30.89 4.69
C LEU A 397 19.37 -29.98 4.42
N THR A 398 18.27 -30.16 5.17
CA THR A 398 17.09 -29.27 5.11
C THR A 398 17.47 -27.81 5.38
N VAL A 399 18.26 -27.54 6.42
CA VAL A 399 18.74 -26.18 6.76
C VAL A 399 19.61 -25.60 5.64
N ALA A 400 20.54 -26.37 5.08
CA ALA A 400 21.40 -25.91 3.98
C ALA A 400 20.58 -25.56 2.72
N ARG A 401 19.65 -26.44 2.32
CA ARG A 401 18.72 -26.18 1.20
C ARG A 401 17.81 -24.99 1.47
N ALA A 402 17.25 -24.88 2.67
CA ALA A 402 16.39 -23.76 3.05
C ALA A 402 17.12 -22.41 2.99
N ARG A 403 18.38 -22.34 3.41
CA ARG A 403 19.20 -21.12 3.27
C ARG A 403 19.52 -20.78 1.81
N ARG A 404 19.80 -21.77 0.96
CA ARG A 404 19.94 -21.57 -0.50
C ARG A 404 18.65 -21.02 -1.10
N VAL A 405 17.49 -21.62 -0.78
CA VAL A 405 16.15 -21.14 -1.19
C VAL A 405 15.91 -19.71 -0.70
N GLN A 406 16.16 -19.43 0.57
CA GLN A 406 15.94 -18.10 1.18
C GLN A 406 16.78 -17.03 0.47
N ARG A 407 18.07 -17.30 0.20
CA ARG A 407 18.94 -16.41 -0.57
C ARG A 407 18.50 -16.31 -2.04
N PHE A 408 18.06 -17.40 -2.66
CA PHE A 408 17.60 -17.41 -4.05
C PHE A 408 16.29 -16.64 -4.28
N LEU A 409 15.50 -16.36 -3.24
CA LEU A 409 14.37 -15.43 -3.30
C LEU A 409 14.82 -13.96 -3.48
N SER A 410 16.09 -13.63 -3.18
CA SER A 410 16.64 -12.30 -3.47
C SER A 410 16.89 -12.08 -4.96
N GLN A 411 16.77 -10.83 -5.40
CA GLN A 411 16.85 -10.44 -6.82
C GLN A 411 17.33 -8.99 -6.96
N PRO A 412 18.31 -8.69 -7.82
CA PRO A 412 18.71 -7.32 -8.12
C PRO A 412 17.64 -6.62 -8.98
N PHE A 413 17.18 -5.45 -8.53
CA PHE A 413 16.17 -4.65 -9.21
C PHE A 413 16.80 -3.57 -10.08
N LYS A 414 16.20 -3.24 -11.23
CA LYS A 414 16.70 -2.19 -12.12
C LYS A 414 16.54 -0.81 -11.48
N VAL A 415 15.41 -0.54 -10.82
CA VAL A 415 15.22 0.73 -10.10
C VAL A 415 16.18 0.89 -8.91
N ALA A 416 16.80 -0.21 -8.45
CA ALA A 416 17.81 -0.20 -7.39
C ALA A 416 19.27 -0.18 -7.90
N GLU A 417 19.50 -0.17 -9.21
CA GLU A 417 20.85 -0.20 -9.81
C GLU A 417 21.69 1.01 -9.39
N VAL A 418 21.06 2.19 -9.26
CA VAL A 418 21.69 3.44 -8.79
C VAL A 418 22.24 3.31 -7.36
N PHE A 419 21.56 2.55 -6.50
CA PHE A 419 21.95 2.37 -5.09
C PHE A 419 22.85 1.15 -4.86
N THR A 420 22.70 0.11 -5.68
CA THR A 420 23.38 -1.19 -5.49
C THR A 420 24.61 -1.39 -6.39
N GLY A 421 24.73 -0.62 -7.47
CA GLY A 421 25.74 -0.81 -8.51
C GLY A 421 25.60 -2.12 -9.30
N ARG A 422 24.50 -2.86 -9.12
CA ARG A 422 24.25 -4.16 -9.77
C ARG A 422 23.16 -4.02 -10.82
N PRO A 423 23.35 -4.57 -12.03
CA PRO A 423 22.32 -4.51 -13.05
C PRO A 423 21.07 -5.26 -12.61
N GLY A 424 19.91 -4.61 -12.78
CA GLY A 424 18.61 -5.25 -12.54
C GLY A 424 18.34 -6.41 -13.50
N ILE A 425 17.64 -7.45 -13.02
CA ILE A 425 17.34 -8.66 -13.80
C ILE A 425 15.85 -8.97 -13.70
N TYR A 426 15.17 -9.06 -14.84
CA TYR A 426 13.83 -9.65 -14.95
C TYR A 426 13.95 -11.17 -15.02
N VAL A 427 13.18 -11.92 -14.22
CA VAL A 427 13.20 -13.39 -14.20
C VAL A 427 11.82 -13.92 -14.60
N LYS A 428 11.78 -14.72 -15.68
CA LYS A 428 10.53 -15.31 -16.18
C LYS A 428 9.95 -16.34 -15.21
N LEU A 429 8.65 -16.60 -15.32
CA LEU A 429 7.97 -17.56 -14.46
C LEU A 429 8.52 -18.98 -14.63
N GLU A 430 8.76 -19.44 -15.86
CA GLU A 430 9.28 -20.80 -16.09
C GLU A 430 10.68 -21.00 -15.52
N GLU A 431 11.54 -19.98 -15.65
CA GLU A 431 12.89 -19.97 -15.07
C GLU A 431 12.87 -19.95 -13.54
N THR A 432 11.88 -19.29 -12.96
CA THR A 432 11.64 -19.29 -11.51
C THR A 432 11.23 -20.69 -11.04
N ILE A 433 10.23 -21.30 -11.67
CA ILE A 433 9.75 -22.65 -11.33
C ILE A 433 10.88 -23.67 -11.48
N ARG A 434 11.62 -23.63 -12.60
CA ARG A 434 12.80 -24.48 -12.85
C ARG A 434 13.84 -24.34 -11.74
N GLY A 435 14.29 -23.11 -11.47
CA GLY A 435 15.37 -22.86 -10.52
C GLY A 435 15.04 -23.31 -9.09
N PHE A 436 13.84 -23.03 -8.60
CA PHE A 436 13.42 -23.51 -7.28
C PHE A 436 13.15 -25.02 -7.26
N GLY A 437 12.67 -25.61 -8.36
CA GLY A 437 12.54 -27.07 -8.52
C GLY A 437 13.88 -27.79 -8.39
N GLU A 438 14.90 -27.36 -9.13
CA GLU A 438 16.25 -27.94 -9.11
C GLU A 438 16.91 -27.86 -7.71
N ILE A 439 16.68 -26.78 -6.96
CA ILE A 439 17.16 -26.63 -5.57
C ILE A 439 16.43 -27.59 -4.63
N LEU A 440 15.10 -27.72 -4.74
CA LEU A 440 14.31 -28.65 -3.91
C LEU A 440 14.68 -30.12 -4.17
N ASP A 441 14.89 -30.46 -5.44
CA ASP A 441 15.27 -31.82 -5.88
C ASP A 441 16.76 -32.13 -5.56
N GLY A 442 17.54 -31.15 -5.07
CA GLY A 442 18.90 -31.33 -4.55
C GLY A 442 20.03 -31.24 -5.58
N GLN A 443 19.75 -30.79 -6.80
CA GLN A 443 20.72 -30.79 -7.91
C GLN A 443 21.91 -29.83 -7.70
N HIS A 444 21.77 -28.88 -6.77
CA HIS A 444 22.74 -27.82 -6.50
C HIS A 444 23.26 -27.86 -5.05
N ASP A 445 23.21 -29.02 -4.39
CA ASP A 445 23.63 -29.17 -2.99
C ASP A 445 25.14 -29.02 -2.75
N ASP A 446 25.95 -29.12 -3.80
CA ASP A 446 27.39 -28.88 -3.74
C ASP A 446 27.76 -27.38 -3.78
N LEU A 447 26.81 -26.49 -4.11
CA LEU A 447 27.08 -25.05 -4.27
C LEU A 447 27.04 -24.29 -2.93
N PRO A 448 27.92 -23.30 -2.71
CA PRO A 448 27.90 -22.47 -1.50
C PRO A 448 26.67 -21.57 -1.45
N GLU A 449 26.17 -21.27 -0.24
CA GLU A 449 24.95 -20.46 -0.04
C GLU A 449 25.01 -19.09 -0.75
N ASP A 450 26.17 -18.43 -0.74
CA ASP A 450 26.36 -17.10 -1.34
C ASP A 450 26.26 -17.10 -2.88
N ALA A 451 26.35 -18.26 -3.54
CA ALA A 451 26.10 -18.39 -4.97
C ALA A 451 24.65 -18.00 -5.33
N PHE A 452 23.70 -18.22 -4.41
CA PHE A 452 22.28 -17.93 -4.60
C PHE A 452 21.88 -16.49 -4.23
N TYR A 453 22.79 -15.70 -3.67
CA TYR A 453 22.49 -14.34 -3.23
C TYR A 453 22.59 -13.31 -4.35
N MET A 454 21.52 -12.52 -4.54
CA MET A 454 21.38 -11.41 -5.50
C MET A 454 21.74 -11.81 -6.95
N VAL A 455 21.18 -12.94 -7.38
CA VAL A 455 21.23 -13.46 -8.76
C VAL A 455 19.81 -13.54 -9.34
N GLY A 456 19.69 -13.59 -10.67
CA GLY A 456 18.43 -13.82 -11.36
C GLY A 456 18.10 -15.32 -11.45
N THR A 457 18.52 -15.96 -12.54
CA THR A 457 18.22 -17.37 -12.86
C THR A 457 19.14 -18.35 -12.13
N ILE A 458 18.78 -19.65 -12.18
CA ILE A 458 19.59 -20.72 -11.58
C ILE A 458 20.96 -20.87 -12.26
N ASP A 459 21.05 -20.67 -13.57
CA ASP A 459 22.30 -20.76 -14.31
C ASP A 459 23.33 -19.69 -13.86
N GLN A 460 22.85 -18.52 -13.43
CA GLN A 460 23.68 -17.48 -12.83
C GLN A 460 24.18 -17.88 -11.43
N ALA A 461 23.35 -18.56 -10.64
CA ALA A 461 23.77 -19.12 -9.36
C ALA A 461 24.85 -20.19 -9.55
N VAL A 462 24.69 -21.08 -10.54
CA VAL A 462 25.70 -22.09 -10.90
C VAL A 462 27.00 -21.44 -11.37
N ALA A 463 26.95 -20.43 -12.23
CA ALA A 463 28.14 -19.70 -12.69
C ALA A 463 28.90 -19.05 -11.52
N LYS A 464 28.19 -18.28 -10.68
CA LYS A 464 28.76 -17.63 -9.49
C LYS A 464 29.29 -18.65 -8.47
N GLY A 465 28.62 -19.79 -8.31
CA GLY A 465 29.07 -20.88 -7.46
C GLY A 465 30.38 -21.52 -7.94
N ARG A 466 30.58 -21.63 -9.26
CA ARG A 466 31.86 -22.08 -9.84
C ARG A 466 33.00 -21.08 -9.65
N GLU A 467 32.72 -19.78 -9.75
CA GLU A 467 33.72 -18.74 -9.46
C GLU A 467 34.16 -18.76 -7.98
N LEU A 468 33.20 -18.86 -7.05
CA LEU A 468 33.47 -18.99 -5.61
C LEU A 468 34.22 -20.30 -5.28
N GLY A 469 33.84 -21.41 -5.90
CA GLY A 469 34.54 -22.70 -5.75
C GLY A 469 35.96 -22.71 -6.35
N GLY A 470 36.16 -22.00 -7.47
CA GLY A 470 37.48 -21.82 -8.08
C GLY A 470 38.42 -21.00 -7.20
N ALA A 471 37.93 -19.89 -6.65
CA ALA A 471 38.69 -19.08 -5.69
C ALA A 471 39.06 -19.86 -4.42
N ALA A 472 38.19 -20.77 -3.95
CA ALA A 472 38.50 -21.68 -2.85
C ALA A 472 39.55 -22.75 -3.21
N ALA A 473 39.65 -23.16 -4.48
CA ALA A 473 40.64 -24.12 -4.96
C ALA A 473 42.03 -23.50 -5.17
N GLU A 474 42.12 -22.24 -5.61
CA GLU A 474 43.41 -21.54 -5.81
C GLU A 474 44.09 -21.16 -4.48
N GLY A 475 43.34 -21.06 -3.38
CA GLY A 475 43.92 -21.01 -2.02
C GLY A 475 44.52 -22.34 -1.53
N GLY A 476 44.38 -23.42 -2.32
CA GLY A 476 44.59 -24.80 -1.93
C GLY A 476 45.84 -25.49 -2.50
N GLY A 477 46.87 -24.76 -2.95
CA GLY A 477 48.21 -25.32 -3.10
C GLY A 477 48.98 -24.92 -4.38
N ALA A 478 50.00 -24.07 -4.21
CA ALA A 478 51.11 -23.94 -5.15
C ALA A 478 52.40 -23.55 -4.40
N GLY A 479 53.22 -24.55 -4.06
CA GLY A 479 54.59 -24.32 -3.59
C GLY A 479 55.59 -24.53 -4.72
N ALA A 480 55.95 -23.47 -5.45
CA ALA A 480 57.18 -23.38 -6.26
C ALA A 480 57.45 -21.93 -6.73
N ASP A 481 58.56 -21.39 -6.25
CA ASP A 481 59.24 -20.12 -6.58
C ASP A 481 58.86 -19.31 -7.84
N GLY A 482 58.56 -18.02 -7.66
CA GLY A 482 58.54 -17.01 -8.73
C GLY A 482 58.00 -15.63 -8.31
N LYS A 483 58.89 -14.69 -7.95
CA LYS A 483 58.56 -13.28 -7.56
C LYS A 483 57.53 -12.60 -8.48
N VAL A 484 56.63 -11.79 -7.92
CA VAL A 484 56.61 -10.30 -8.01
C VAL A 484 55.51 -9.71 -7.09
N ASP A 485 55.88 -8.65 -6.35
CA ASP A 485 55.12 -7.59 -5.64
C ASP A 485 53.92 -7.87 -4.71
N ALA A 486 53.96 -7.21 -3.55
CA ALA A 486 52.93 -7.23 -2.51
C ALA A 486 52.43 -5.80 -2.17
N PRO A 487 51.12 -5.59 -1.93
CA PRO A 487 50.60 -4.45 -1.17
C PRO A 487 50.59 -4.78 0.34
N ALA A 488 50.91 -3.80 1.17
CA ALA A 488 51.02 -3.97 2.63
C ALA A 488 49.69 -3.81 3.38
N GLU A 489 49.57 -4.50 4.52
CA GLU A 489 48.45 -4.37 5.48
C GLU A 489 48.47 -3.00 6.21
N PRO A 490 47.30 -2.51 6.68
CA PRO A 490 47.23 -1.30 7.49
C PRO A 490 47.60 -1.57 8.95
N ALA A 491 48.60 -0.86 9.47
CA ALA A 491 48.97 -0.91 10.88
C ALA A 491 48.05 -0.02 11.74
N THR A 492 47.55 -0.56 12.85
CA THR A 492 46.93 0.21 13.93
C THR A 492 48.00 0.80 14.86
N GLY A 493 47.79 2.02 15.34
CA GLY A 493 48.71 2.68 16.27
C GLY A 493 48.20 4.03 16.75
N GLU A 494 47.68 4.07 17.99
CA GLU A 494 47.32 5.30 18.69
C GLU A 494 48.57 6.12 19.05
N LYS A 495 48.47 7.45 18.99
CA LYS A 495 48.93 8.37 20.06
C LYS A 495 48.52 9.83 19.86
N GLU A 496 48.26 10.48 20.99
CA GLU A 496 47.94 11.90 21.13
C GLU A 496 49.15 12.83 20.87
N PRO A 497 48.92 14.14 20.64
CA PRO A 497 49.94 15.07 20.14
C PRO A 497 50.75 15.77 21.24
N THR A 498 51.92 16.31 20.87
CA THR A 498 52.65 17.32 21.64
C THR A 498 53.10 18.47 20.74
N GLU A 499 53.13 19.67 21.31
CA GLU A 499 53.40 20.96 20.66
C GLU A 499 54.85 21.10 20.16
N GLU A 500 55.06 21.90 19.11
CA GLU A 500 55.80 23.16 19.26
C GLU A 500 55.59 24.11 18.05
N THR A 501 55.78 25.40 18.31
CA THR A 501 55.50 26.55 17.42
C THR A 501 56.66 26.89 16.48
N VAL A 502 56.42 27.75 15.46
CA VAL A 502 57.09 29.08 15.29
C VAL A 502 56.86 29.71 13.88
N GLU A 503 56.45 31.00 13.92
CA GLU A 503 56.59 32.12 12.96
C GLU A 503 56.02 32.15 11.51
N SER A 504 55.24 33.22 11.27
CA SER A 504 55.03 33.93 9.99
C SER A 504 56.01 35.12 9.87
N PRO A 505 56.35 35.58 8.65
CA PRO A 505 55.96 36.95 8.19
C PRO A 505 55.71 37.03 6.64
N GLU A 506 55.25 38.08 5.92
CA GLU A 506 54.84 39.49 6.19
C GLU A 506 53.95 40.07 5.02
N GLU A 507 53.72 41.40 5.00
CA GLU A 507 52.76 42.24 4.22
C GLU A 507 53.26 42.87 2.86
N THR A 508 52.46 43.42 1.91
CA THR A 508 50.98 43.35 1.62
C THR A 508 50.57 43.41 0.09
N PRO A 509 50.48 44.55 -0.65
CA PRO A 509 49.22 44.79 -1.42
C PRO A 509 49.30 45.24 -2.90
N ALA A 510 48.21 44.96 -3.65
CA ALA A 510 47.61 45.80 -4.73
C ALA A 510 46.26 45.18 -5.21
N THR A 511 45.09 45.66 -4.76
CA THR A 511 44.19 46.62 -5.48
C THR A 511 43.84 46.30 -6.94
N GLU A 512 42.60 45.84 -7.19
CA GLU A 512 41.62 46.64 -7.97
C GLU A 512 40.17 46.27 -7.59
N LYS A 513 39.20 47.13 -7.97
CA LYS A 513 37.82 47.12 -7.46
C LYS A 513 36.80 46.77 -8.54
N THR A 514 35.75 46.04 -8.14
CA THR A 514 34.39 46.25 -8.65
C THR A 514 33.37 45.93 -7.56
N GLU A 515 32.61 46.94 -7.14
CA GLU A 515 31.47 46.79 -6.24
C GLU A 515 30.20 46.48 -7.04
N THR A 516 29.30 45.66 -6.50
CA THR A 516 27.88 46.06 -6.31
C THR A 516 27.17 45.13 -5.33
N ALA A 517 26.74 45.73 -4.21
CA ALA A 517 25.58 45.40 -3.38
C ALA A 517 25.10 43.93 -3.26
N ALA A 518 25.41 43.32 -2.12
CA ALA A 518 24.54 42.33 -1.49
C ALA A 518 23.99 42.92 -0.18
N GLU A 519 22.66 42.97 -0.02
CA GLU A 519 22.03 43.39 1.23
C GLU A 519 22.31 42.36 2.34
N LYS A 520 22.72 42.84 3.52
CA LYS A 520 22.72 42.04 4.74
C LYS A 520 21.29 41.92 5.25
N ILE A 521 20.77 40.70 5.28
CA ILE A 521 19.72 40.32 6.22
C ILE A 521 20.43 39.64 7.39
N GLU A 522 20.27 40.18 8.59
CA GLU A 522 20.79 39.56 9.82
C GLU A 522 20.02 38.26 10.09
N GLU A 523 20.74 37.16 10.35
CA GLU A 523 20.15 35.97 10.97
C GLU A 523 19.80 36.30 12.43
N PRO A 524 18.54 36.15 12.86
CA PRO A 524 18.21 36.28 14.27
C PRO A 524 18.81 35.10 15.05
N ALA A 525 19.49 35.41 16.16
CA ALA A 525 20.02 34.40 17.08
C ALA A 525 18.87 33.52 17.65
N PRO A 526 19.14 32.23 17.96
CA PRO A 526 18.10 31.31 18.43
C PRO A 526 17.52 31.77 19.77
N GLU A 527 16.20 31.99 19.81
CA GLU A 527 15.48 32.26 21.05
C GLU A 527 15.56 31.05 21.99
N LYS A 528 15.88 31.32 23.26
CA LYS A 528 15.80 30.32 24.32
C LYS A 528 14.32 30.09 24.65
N ILE A 529 13.84 28.87 24.41
CA ILE A 529 12.55 28.43 24.92
C ILE A 529 12.71 28.18 26.43
N GLU A 530 12.13 29.04 27.26
CA GLU A 530 11.95 28.76 28.68
C GLU A 530 10.81 27.74 28.87
N GLU A 531 11.08 26.67 29.62
CA GLU A 531 10.05 25.72 30.02
C GLU A 531 9.09 26.37 31.03
N PRO A 532 7.75 26.30 30.84
CA PRO A 532 6.81 26.82 31.82
C PRO A 532 6.81 25.97 33.10
N ALA A 533 7.00 26.63 34.25
CA ALA A 533 7.01 25.98 35.55
C ALA A 533 5.64 25.33 35.90
N PRO A 534 5.62 24.22 36.66
CA PRO A 534 4.38 23.49 36.94
C PRO A 534 3.43 24.27 37.86
N GLU A 535 2.18 24.43 37.42
CA GLU A 535 1.12 25.04 38.23
C GLU A 535 0.78 24.20 39.47
N LYS A 536 0.56 24.88 40.59
CA LYS A 536 0.21 24.25 41.87
C LYS A 536 -1.29 23.96 41.93
N ILE A 537 -1.65 22.68 41.96
CA ILE A 537 -3.03 22.26 42.27
C ILE A 537 -3.30 22.51 43.77
N GLU A 538 -4.23 23.41 44.08
CA GLU A 538 -4.71 23.62 45.45
C GLU A 538 -5.52 22.42 45.96
N LYS A 539 -5.31 22.07 47.24
CA LYS A 539 -6.05 20.99 47.91
C LYS A 539 -7.31 21.56 48.57
N PRO A 540 -8.49 20.95 48.40
CA PRO A 540 -9.63 21.26 49.26
C PRO A 540 -9.36 20.79 50.70
N ALA A 541 -9.87 21.53 51.68
CA ALA A 541 -9.52 21.40 53.08
C ALA A 541 -10.05 20.12 53.75
N THR A 542 -9.23 19.53 54.62
CA THR A 542 -9.63 18.47 55.55
C THR A 542 -10.17 19.05 56.86
N GLU A 543 -11.42 18.78 57.19
CA GLU A 543 -11.95 18.95 58.55
C GLU A 543 -11.96 17.59 59.28
N LYS A 544 -11.53 17.59 60.55
CA LYS A 544 -11.43 16.39 61.39
C LYS A 544 -12.75 16.13 62.12
N ILE A 545 -13.04 14.88 62.50
CA ILE A 545 -13.58 14.46 63.82
C ILE A 545 -13.49 12.92 63.94
N GLU A 546 -13.64 12.42 65.17
CA GLU A 546 -13.02 11.18 65.69
C GLU A 546 -13.86 9.89 65.58
N LYS A 547 -13.22 8.75 65.90
CA LYS A 547 -13.87 7.43 66.06
C LYS A 547 -14.65 7.36 67.39
N PRO A 548 -15.76 6.62 67.44
CA PRO A 548 -15.80 5.41 68.30
C PRO A 548 -16.53 4.20 67.67
N VAL A 549 -16.00 2.98 67.77
CA VAL A 549 -16.39 1.86 68.69
C VAL A 549 -17.62 1.03 68.23
N ALA A 550 -17.59 -0.28 68.50
CA ALA A 550 -18.43 -1.32 67.91
C ALA A 550 -19.84 -1.49 68.54
N GLY A 551 -20.81 -2.01 67.76
CA GLY A 551 -22.13 -2.42 68.31
C GLY A 551 -23.18 -2.95 67.30
N LYS A 552 -23.19 -4.28 67.06
CA LYS A 552 -24.29 -5.19 66.63
C LYS A 552 -25.55 -4.70 65.86
N ALA A 553 -25.86 -5.46 64.79
CA ALA A 553 -27.19 -5.89 64.26
C ALA A 553 -28.11 -4.80 63.65
N ALA A 554 -28.83 -5.00 62.53
CA ALA A 554 -29.47 -6.21 62.02
C ALA A 554 -29.73 -6.20 60.49
N GLU A 555 -29.84 -7.42 59.94
CA GLU A 555 -30.55 -7.91 58.73
C GLU A 555 -30.96 -6.97 57.57
N SER A 556 -30.48 -7.30 56.36
CA SER A 556 -31.29 -7.37 55.12
C SER A 556 -30.61 -8.29 54.08
N PRO A 557 -31.35 -8.92 53.14
CA PRO A 557 -30.99 -10.27 52.68
C PRO A 557 -30.09 -10.37 51.43
N VAL A 558 -29.37 -11.49 51.38
CA VAL A 558 -28.48 -11.93 50.29
C VAL A 558 -29.28 -12.39 49.07
N HIS A 559 -29.00 -11.83 47.89
CA HIS A 559 -29.32 -12.50 46.63
C HIS A 559 -28.15 -13.39 46.18
N ARG A 560 -28.46 -14.67 45.98
CA ARG A 560 -27.50 -15.76 45.81
C ARG A 560 -27.02 -15.85 44.37
N VAL A 561 -25.70 -15.89 44.16
CA VAL A 561 -25.09 -16.32 42.90
C VAL A 561 -25.45 -17.80 42.67
N VAL A 562 -25.83 -18.14 41.43
CA VAL A 562 -26.11 -19.53 41.00
C VAL A 562 -25.28 -19.83 39.77
N ASP A 563 -24.41 -20.84 39.88
CA ASP A 563 -23.59 -21.34 38.77
C ASP A 563 -24.45 -21.86 37.61
N LYS A 564 -24.06 -21.53 36.38
CA LYS A 564 -24.64 -22.08 35.16
C LYS A 564 -23.86 -23.33 34.71
N PRO A 565 -24.50 -24.51 34.57
CA PRO A 565 -23.84 -25.68 34.00
C PRO A 565 -23.78 -25.62 32.47
N SER A 566 -22.74 -26.22 31.91
CA SER A 566 -22.44 -26.25 30.46
C SER A 566 -23.51 -26.97 29.62
N PRO A 567 -23.78 -26.53 28.37
CA PRO A 567 -24.77 -27.17 27.51
C PRO A 567 -24.27 -28.51 26.97
N LYS A 568 -24.91 -29.61 27.38
CA LYS A 568 -24.74 -30.93 26.75
C LYS A 568 -25.47 -31.01 25.41
N LYS A 569 -24.87 -31.74 24.47
CA LYS A 569 -25.40 -32.05 23.13
C LYS A 569 -26.86 -32.54 23.18
N ALA A 570 -27.74 -31.88 22.43
CA ALA A 570 -29.08 -32.38 22.12
C ALA A 570 -29.13 -32.79 20.64
N ALA A 571 -29.29 -34.09 20.38
CA ALA A 571 -29.53 -34.60 19.03
C ALA A 571 -31.03 -34.47 18.70
N VAL A 572 -31.35 -33.97 17.50
CA VAL A 572 -32.71 -33.94 16.95
C VAL A 572 -32.80 -34.98 15.82
N PRO A 573 -33.81 -35.86 15.79
CA PRO A 573 -33.80 -37.05 14.95
C PRO A 573 -34.16 -36.79 13.48
N ALA A 574 -33.67 -37.69 12.61
CA ALA A 574 -33.94 -37.66 11.18
C ALA A 574 -35.44 -37.81 10.84
N LYS A 575 -35.95 -36.94 9.97
CA LYS A 575 -37.27 -37.13 9.34
C LYS A 575 -37.16 -38.18 8.22
N LYS A 576 -37.96 -39.24 8.32
CA LYS A 576 -38.11 -40.27 7.28
C LYS A 576 -38.67 -39.69 5.99
N ALA A 577 -38.20 -40.23 4.87
CA ALA A 577 -38.81 -40.05 3.57
C ALA A 577 -40.25 -40.61 3.54
N VAL A 578 -41.12 -39.95 2.77
CA VAL A 578 -42.44 -40.47 2.39
C VAL A 578 -42.54 -40.40 0.86
N ALA A 579 -42.61 -41.55 0.21
CA ALA A 579 -42.95 -41.65 -1.19
C ALA A 579 -44.48 -41.77 -1.34
N PRO A 580 -45.09 -41.16 -2.38
CA PRO A 580 -46.37 -41.60 -2.89
C PRO A 580 -46.17 -42.61 -4.03
N SER A 581 -46.81 -43.77 -3.91
CA SER A 581 -46.89 -44.79 -4.95
C SER A 581 -47.67 -44.29 -6.17
N GLY A 582 -47.28 -44.73 -7.36
CA GLY A 582 -47.87 -44.24 -8.61
C GLY A 582 -49.22 -44.87 -8.97
N ARG A 583 -49.88 -44.28 -9.97
CA ARG A 583 -50.86 -44.97 -10.82
C ARG A 583 -50.70 -44.53 -12.27
N ALA A 584 -50.51 -45.51 -13.15
CA ALA A 584 -50.15 -45.27 -14.55
C ALA A 584 -51.35 -44.88 -15.43
N ARG A 585 -51.08 -44.07 -16.46
CA ARG A 585 -51.81 -44.11 -17.74
C ARG A 585 -50.83 -44.08 -18.92
N LYS A 586 -51.25 -44.68 -20.03
CA LYS A 586 -50.40 -45.15 -21.14
C LYS A 586 -50.03 -44.04 -22.14
N ALA A 587 -48.85 -44.15 -22.76
CA ALA A 587 -48.59 -43.61 -24.11
C ALA A 587 -49.33 -44.48 -25.15
N LYS A 588 -49.78 -44.01 -26.32
CA LYS A 588 -49.07 -43.54 -27.56
C LYS A 588 -50.20 -43.33 -28.63
N PRO A 589 -49.94 -42.94 -29.90
CA PRO A 589 -48.86 -42.17 -30.52
C PRO A 589 -49.40 -41.06 -31.49
N ASP A 590 -48.50 -40.50 -32.31
CA ASP A 590 -48.63 -40.00 -33.71
C ASP A 590 -47.98 -38.60 -33.84
N GLN A 591 -46.81 -38.46 -34.47
CA GLN A 591 -46.44 -38.63 -35.89
C GLN A 591 -46.89 -37.47 -36.79
N ASP A 592 -45.98 -36.52 -37.01
CA ASP A 592 -45.54 -36.03 -38.33
C ASP A 592 -44.45 -34.95 -38.13
N SER A 593 -43.43 -34.81 -38.97
CA SER A 593 -42.70 -35.74 -39.85
C SER A 593 -41.34 -35.12 -40.18
#